data_AF-A0A5M6CUJ3-F1
#
_entry.id   AF-A0A5M6CUJ3-F1
#
_cell.length_a   1.000
_cell.length_b   1.000
_cell.length_c   1.000
_cell.angle_alpha   90.00
_cell.angle_beta   90.00
_cell.angle_gamma   90.00
#
_symmetry.space_group_name_H-M   'P 1'
#
loop_
_entity.id
_entity.type
_entity.pdbx_description
1 polymer ?
#
loop_
_entity_poly.entity_id
_entity_poly.type
_entity_poly.pdbx_seq_one_letter_code
_entity_poly.pdbx_strand_id
1 'polypeptide(L)'
;MLKLIPVILLAFLCVSCSNVDCKGIAESRRSKYCNIVVREAPVSGRWFEIKGINPETKEESTYSDMETWYVQFYKNIQVGDTVVKKQGELEFFIHKKDTVLVYPYECEGKIYN
;
A
#
# COMPACT_ATOMS: atom_id res chain seq x y z
N MET A 1 -14.87 50.61 20.72
CA MET A 1 -13.76 50.05 19.92
C MET A 1 -14.09 48.57 19.65
N LEU A 2 -14.75 48.27 18.54
CA LEU A 2 -15.12 46.89 18.18
C LEU A 2 -15.36 46.82 16.66
N LYS A 3 -14.28 46.83 15.86
CA LYS A 3 -14.34 46.73 14.39
C LYS A 3 -13.29 45.76 13.82
N LEU A 4 -12.95 44.70 14.56
CA LEU A 4 -11.97 43.68 14.12
C LEU A 4 -12.59 42.28 13.98
N ILE A 5 -13.86 42.11 14.32
CA ILE A 5 -14.52 40.79 14.40
C ILE A 5 -14.87 40.17 13.02
N PRO A 6 -15.29 40.91 11.96
CA PRO A 6 -15.76 40.25 10.74
C PRO A 6 -14.61 39.74 9.84
N VAL A 7 -13.37 40.21 10.04
CA VAL A 7 -12.20 39.80 9.23
C VAL A 7 -11.64 38.44 9.69
N ILE A 8 -11.78 38.12 10.98
CA ILE A 8 -11.25 36.87 11.56
C ILE A 8 -12.12 35.65 11.16
N LEU A 9 -13.43 35.82 10.96
CA LEU A 9 -14.31 34.74 10.52
C LEU A 9 -14.07 34.31 9.05
N LEU A 10 -13.63 35.23 8.19
CA LEU A 10 -13.40 34.95 6.77
C LEU A 10 -12.10 34.14 6.53
N ALA A 11 -11.14 34.23 7.46
CA ALA A 11 -9.87 33.50 7.37
C ALA A 11 -9.98 32.01 7.73
N PHE A 12 -11.07 31.58 8.39
CA PHE A 12 -11.30 30.18 8.78
C PHE A 12 -11.92 29.31 7.68
N LEU A 13 -12.31 29.89 6.53
CA LEU A 13 -12.94 29.15 5.43
C LEU A 13 -11.94 28.57 4.41
N CYS A 14 -10.64 28.83 4.57
CA CYS A 14 -9.59 28.32 3.68
C CYS A 14 -8.95 27.02 4.20
N VAL A 15 -9.67 26.19 4.95
CA VAL A 15 -9.22 24.81 5.25
C VAL A 15 -9.39 23.98 3.98
N SER A 16 -8.42 24.12 3.09
CA SER A 16 -8.28 23.31 1.88
C SER A 16 -8.27 21.83 2.24
N CYS A 17 -9.28 21.07 1.80
CA CYS A 17 -9.11 19.63 1.59
C CYS A 17 -8.11 19.47 0.46
N SER A 18 -6.85 19.18 0.80
CA SER A 18 -5.85 18.75 -0.19
C SER A 18 -6.40 17.52 -0.91
N ASN A 19 -6.61 17.60 -2.23
CA ASN A 19 -6.95 16.40 -3.01
C ASN A 19 -5.80 15.40 -2.90
N VAL A 20 -6.11 14.11 -2.78
CA VAL A 20 -5.10 13.07 -2.74
C VAL A 20 -4.48 12.96 -4.14
N ASP A 21 -3.14 13.00 -4.25
CA ASP A 21 -2.46 12.74 -5.52
C ASP A 21 -2.46 11.24 -5.84
N CYS A 22 -3.63 10.73 -6.22
CA CYS A 22 -3.81 9.33 -6.53
C CYS A 22 -2.89 8.86 -7.67
N LYS A 23 -2.58 9.72 -8.65
CA LYS A 23 -1.73 9.39 -9.80
C LYS A 23 -0.26 9.30 -9.37
N GLY A 24 0.26 10.26 -8.61
CA GLY A 24 1.62 10.20 -8.09
C GLY A 24 1.84 8.96 -7.22
N ILE A 25 0.85 8.61 -6.39
CA ILE A 25 0.88 7.37 -5.60
C ILE A 25 0.83 6.13 -6.50
N ALA A 26 0.00 6.13 -7.56
CA ALA A 26 -0.03 5.02 -8.53
C ALA A 26 1.36 4.78 -9.15
N GLU A 27 2.03 5.83 -9.62
CA GLU A 27 3.35 5.70 -10.23
C GLU A 27 4.40 5.17 -9.24
N SER A 28 4.36 5.66 -7.98
CA SER A 28 5.22 5.14 -6.93
C SER A 28 5.00 3.65 -6.66
N ARG A 29 3.76 3.15 -6.78
CA ARG A 29 3.45 1.72 -6.64
C ARG A 29 3.84 0.89 -7.84
N ARG A 30 3.74 1.44 -9.06
CA ARG A 30 4.21 0.75 -10.27
C ARG A 30 5.70 0.48 -10.22
N SER A 31 6.51 1.32 -9.58
CA SER A 31 7.95 1.06 -9.46
C SER A 31 8.30 -0.05 -8.44
N LYS A 32 7.35 -0.53 -7.64
CA LYS A 32 7.59 -1.57 -6.62
C LYS A 32 7.59 -2.96 -7.23
N TYR A 33 8.41 -3.84 -6.66
CA TYR A 33 8.51 -5.25 -7.02
C TYR A 33 8.65 -6.13 -5.77
N CYS A 34 7.97 -7.28 -5.78
CA CYS A 34 8.08 -8.34 -4.79
C CYS A 34 7.70 -9.68 -5.43
N ASN A 35 8.45 -10.73 -5.14
CA ASN A 35 8.06 -12.12 -5.43
C ASN A 35 8.63 -13.01 -4.32
N ILE A 36 7.84 -13.26 -3.27
CA ILE A 36 8.33 -13.88 -2.04
C ILE A 36 7.38 -14.99 -1.60
N VAL A 37 7.93 -16.20 -1.43
CA VAL A 37 7.28 -17.28 -0.68
C VAL A 37 7.55 -17.07 0.80
N VAL A 38 6.50 -16.77 1.56
CA VAL A 38 6.58 -16.36 2.96
C VAL A 38 7.05 -17.51 3.85
N ARG A 39 8.09 -17.25 4.67
CA ARG A 39 8.65 -18.23 5.61
C ARG A 39 8.48 -17.86 7.08
N GLU A 40 8.32 -16.58 7.36
CA GLU A 40 8.06 -16.06 8.70
C GLU A 40 6.68 -15.42 8.75
N ALA A 41 6.03 -15.48 9.91
CA ALA A 41 4.74 -14.80 10.08
C ALA A 41 4.92 -13.30 9.81
N PRO A 42 4.08 -12.68 8.96
CA PRO A 42 4.20 -11.27 8.65
C PRO A 42 4.01 -10.44 9.92
N VAL A 43 4.93 -9.51 10.16
CA VAL A 43 4.82 -8.58 11.28
C VAL A 43 4.21 -7.29 10.74
N SER A 44 3.04 -6.92 11.25
CA SER A 44 2.42 -5.64 10.93
C SER A 44 2.54 -4.67 12.09
N GLY A 45 3.02 -3.46 11.81
CA GLY A 45 2.98 -2.32 12.71
C GLY A 45 2.76 -1.04 11.92
N ARG A 46 3.63 -0.04 12.11
CA ARG A 46 3.72 1.09 11.18
C ARG A 46 4.25 0.68 9.79
N TRP A 47 4.94 -0.45 9.73
CA TRP A 47 5.63 -0.96 8.54
C TRP A 47 4.97 -2.28 8.11
N PHE A 48 4.96 -2.52 6.81
CA PHE A 48 4.65 -3.82 6.24
C PHE A 48 5.96 -4.53 5.91
N GLU A 49 6.21 -5.66 6.56
CA GLU A 49 7.40 -6.48 6.28
C GLU A 49 7.01 -7.93 6.08
N ILE A 50 7.56 -8.53 5.03
CA ILE A 50 7.46 -9.96 4.73
C ILE A 50 8.85 -10.53 4.46
N LYS A 51 9.10 -11.70 5.05
CA LYS A 51 10.37 -12.43 4.96
C LYS A 51 10.14 -13.82 4.41
N GLY A 52 11.01 -14.23 3.51
CA GLY A 52 10.86 -15.50 2.83
C GLY A 52 11.95 -15.77 1.81
N ILE A 53 11.58 -16.54 0.79
CA ILE A 53 12.49 -16.94 -0.29
C ILE A 53 11.91 -16.45 -1.61
N ASN A 54 12.74 -15.85 -2.46
CA ASN A 54 12.33 -15.58 -3.83
C ASN A 54 12.25 -16.92 -4.60
N PRO A 55 11.08 -17.28 -5.18
CA PRO A 55 10.90 -18.59 -5.80
C PRO A 55 11.71 -18.78 -7.08
N GLU A 56 12.18 -17.70 -7.72
CA GLU A 56 13.01 -17.75 -8.94
C GLU A 56 14.48 -17.93 -8.57
N THR A 57 15.02 -17.07 -7.71
CA THR A 57 16.46 -17.09 -7.36
C THR A 57 16.82 -18.12 -6.29
N LYS A 58 15.83 -18.58 -5.51
CA LYS A 58 15.99 -19.45 -4.32
C LYS A 58 16.76 -18.81 -3.16
N GLU A 59 16.97 -17.50 -3.20
CA GLU A 59 17.65 -16.75 -2.16
C GLU A 59 16.66 -16.18 -1.14
N GLU A 60 17.15 -15.93 0.09
CA GLU A 60 16.39 -15.20 1.10
C GLU A 60 16.05 -13.79 0.59
N SER A 61 14.82 -13.36 0.86
CA SER A 61 14.31 -12.07 0.42
C SER A 61 13.43 -11.46 1.50
N THR A 62 13.61 -10.16 1.70
CA THR A 62 12.78 -9.35 2.59
C THR A 62 12.18 -8.23 1.75
N TYR A 63 10.86 -8.09 1.78
CA TYR A 63 10.18 -6.92 1.27
C TYR A 63 9.66 -6.09 2.44
N SER A 64 9.99 -4.80 2.44
CA SER A 64 9.57 -3.85 3.47
C SER A 64 9.04 -2.60 2.81
N ASP A 65 7.88 -2.13 3.26
CA ASP A 65 7.29 -0.87 2.82
C ASP A 65 6.72 -0.08 4.01
N MET A 66 6.90 1.24 3.98
CA MET A 66 6.28 2.18 4.91
C MET A 66 4.87 2.58 4.49
N GLU A 67 4.47 2.26 3.26
CA GLU A 67 3.14 2.58 2.77
C GLU A 67 2.06 1.78 3.51
N THR A 68 1.11 2.53 4.08
CA THR A 68 -0.01 1.98 4.87
C THR A 68 -0.94 1.07 4.05
N TRP A 69 -0.90 1.15 2.72
CA TRP A 69 -1.79 0.37 1.87
C TRP A 69 -1.52 -1.14 1.96
N TYR A 70 -0.27 -1.59 2.04
CA TYR A 70 0.04 -3.03 2.18
C TYR A 70 -0.28 -3.56 3.58
N VAL A 71 -0.17 -2.69 4.59
CA VAL A 71 -0.43 -3.03 6.00
C VAL A 71 -1.84 -3.56 6.17
N GLN A 72 -2.84 -3.14 5.39
CA GLN A 72 -4.21 -3.63 5.56
C GLN A 72 -4.39 -5.11 5.15
N PHE A 73 -3.49 -5.66 4.33
CA PHE A 73 -3.61 -7.03 3.78
C PHE A 73 -2.81 -8.07 4.56
N TYR A 74 -2.03 -7.67 5.58
CA TYR A 74 -1.14 -8.58 6.31
C TYR A 74 -1.87 -9.79 6.92
N LYS A 75 -3.10 -9.60 7.40
CA LYS A 75 -3.92 -10.67 8.02
C LYS A 75 -4.25 -11.78 7.04
N ASN A 76 -4.19 -11.47 5.75
CA ASN A 76 -4.50 -12.41 4.68
C ASN A 76 -3.25 -13.14 4.19
N ILE A 77 -2.06 -12.88 4.75
CA ILE A 77 -0.80 -13.52 4.38
C ILE A 77 -0.42 -14.54 5.45
N GLN A 78 -0.09 -15.75 5.03
CA GLN A 78 0.36 -16.83 5.91
C GLN A 78 1.69 -17.43 5.42
N VAL A 79 2.38 -18.13 6.32
CA VAL A 79 3.57 -18.91 5.94
C VAL A 79 3.19 -19.93 4.86
N GLY A 80 3.96 -19.94 3.78
CA GLY A 80 3.70 -20.77 2.60
C GLY A 80 2.93 -20.08 1.47
N ASP A 81 2.29 -18.93 1.72
CA ASP A 81 1.72 -18.11 0.65
C ASP A 81 2.84 -17.45 -0.19
N THR A 82 2.55 -17.18 -1.46
CA THR A 82 3.44 -16.37 -2.32
C THR A 82 2.86 -14.98 -2.50
N VAL A 83 3.59 -13.97 -2.06
CA VAL A 83 3.23 -12.57 -2.24
C VAL A 83 3.92 -12.03 -3.48
N VAL A 84 3.15 -11.44 -4.40
CA VAL A 84 3.66 -10.93 -5.67
C VAL A 84 3.20 -9.49 -5.89
N LYS A 85 4.16 -8.63 -6.22
CA LYS A 85 3.96 -7.29 -6.79
C LYS A 85 4.86 -7.18 -8.00
N LYS A 86 4.30 -7.02 -9.21
CA LYS A 86 5.11 -6.85 -10.42
C LYS A 86 5.39 -5.38 -10.67
N GLN A 87 6.57 -5.08 -11.21
CA GLN A 87 6.90 -3.74 -11.66
C GLN A 87 6.02 -3.38 -12.87
N GLY A 88 5.50 -2.16 -12.91
CA GLY A 88 4.57 -1.66 -13.93
C GLY A 88 3.09 -1.94 -13.64
N GLU A 89 2.78 -2.95 -12.80
CA GLU A 89 1.41 -3.30 -12.42
C GLU A 89 0.96 -2.52 -11.17
N LEU A 90 -0.35 -2.41 -10.94
CA LEU A 90 -0.92 -1.78 -9.75
C LEU A 90 -1.61 -2.78 -8.82
N GLU A 91 -1.76 -4.02 -9.26
CA GLU A 91 -2.28 -5.10 -8.46
C GLU A 91 -1.22 -5.67 -7.51
N PHE A 92 -1.70 -6.04 -6.32
CA PHE A 92 -0.96 -6.81 -5.34
C PHE A 92 -1.61 -8.18 -5.19
N PHE A 93 -0.81 -9.24 -5.27
CA PHE A 93 -1.30 -10.62 -5.29
C PHE A 93 -0.84 -11.38 -4.05
N ILE A 94 -1.75 -12.16 -3.48
CA ILE A 94 -1.43 -13.20 -2.50
C ILE A 94 -1.90 -14.53 -3.08
N HIS A 95 -0.94 -15.32 -3.55
CA HIS A 95 -1.18 -16.67 -4.03
C HIS A 95 -1.23 -17.62 -2.84
N LYS A 96 -2.40 -18.19 -2.61
CA LYS A 96 -2.64 -19.26 -1.66
C LYS A 96 -2.54 -20.61 -2.38
N LYS A 97 -2.63 -21.69 -1.62
CA LYS A 97 -2.59 -23.05 -2.16
C LYS A 97 -3.67 -23.32 -3.21
N ASP A 98 -4.87 -22.77 -2.99
CA ASP A 98 -6.10 -23.07 -3.74
C ASP A 98 -6.75 -21.84 -4.37
N THR A 99 -6.32 -20.64 -3.99
CA THR A 99 -6.93 -19.38 -4.37
C THR A 99 -5.89 -18.29 -4.59
N VAL A 100 -6.25 -17.25 -5.35
CA VAL A 100 -5.42 -16.05 -5.50
C VAL A 100 -6.25 -14.86 -5.06
N LEU A 101 -5.75 -14.12 -4.08
CA LEU A 101 -6.33 -12.84 -3.68
C LEU A 101 -5.67 -11.74 -4.49
N VAL A 102 -6.49 -10.89 -5.12
CA VAL A 102 -6.04 -9.78 -5.95
C VAL A 102 -6.52 -8.49 -5.33
N TYR A 103 -5.60 -7.57 -5.07
CA TYR A 103 -5.89 -6.25 -4.53
C TYR A 103 -5.48 -5.19 -5.55
N PRO A 104 -6.42 -4.68 -6.36
CA PRO A 104 -6.12 -3.57 -7.25
C PRO A 104 -5.92 -2.28 -6.44
N TYR A 105 -5.12 -1.35 -6.96
CA TYR A 105 -5.00 -0.05 -6.33
C TYR A 105 -6.29 0.76 -6.53
N GLU A 106 -6.94 1.09 -5.42
CA GLU A 106 -8.10 1.99 -5.38
C GLU A 106 -7.74 3.32 -4.69
N CYS A 107 -8.17 4.42 -5.28
CA CYS A 107 -8.06 5.76 -4.70
C CYS A 107 -9.29 6.58 -5.07
N GLU A 108 -9.89 7.26 -4.08
CA GLU A 108 -11.10 8.06 -4.24
C GLU A 108 -12.24 7.32 -4.96
N GLY A 109 -12.42 6.02 -4.65
CA GLY A 109 -13.47 5.18 -5.24
C GLY A 109 -13.22 4.74 -6.68
N LYS A 110 -12.01 4.95 -7.21
CA LYS A 110 -11.61 4.55 -8.55
C LYS A 110 -10.50 3.53 -8.50
N ILE A 111 -10.65 2.47 -9.28
CA ILE A 111 -9.60 1.49 -9.54
C ILE A 111 -8.66 2.05 -10.61
N TYR A 112 -7.36 2.00 -10.32
CA TYR A 112 -6.28 2.38 -11.23
C TYR A 112 -5.66 1.11 -11.82
N ASN A 113 -5.51 1.09 -13.14
CA ASN A 113 -4.85 0.02 -13.90
C ASN A 113 -3.57 0.55 -14.56
#